data_AF-A0A0C1EK94-F1
#
_entry.id   AF-A0A0C1EK94-F1
#
_cell.length_a   1.000
_cell.length_b   1.000
_cell.length_c   1.000
_cell.angle_alpha   90.00
_cell.angle_beta   90.00
_cell.angle_gamma   90.00
#
_symmetry.space_group_name_H-M   'P 1'
#
loop_
_entity.id
_entity.type
_entity.pdbx_description
1 polymer ?
#
loop_
_entity_poly.entity_id
_entity_poly.type
_entity_poly.pdbx_seq_one_letter_code
_entity_poly.pdbx_strand_id
1 'polypeptide(L)'
;MWDELVRIRDGRGICRRRNCSNALWPKTVIATAALMAILKDPQAIESTTKHCRLPSIVADAAYEILLKDSRECTGHFFIDEDILRDKGVTDFSHYAVSPGNPLKEDFFLD
;
A
#
# COMPACT_ATOMS: atom_id res chain seq x y z
N MET A 1 16.33 0.09 -40.95
CA MET A 1 17.42 -0.40 -40.06
C MET A 1 17.38 0.26 -38.68
N TRP A 2 16.19 0.65 -38.19
CA TRP A 2 15.97 1.10 -36.81
C TRP A 2 14.77 0.38 -36.14
N ASP A 3 14.04 -0.45 -36.89
CA ASP A 3 12.83 -1.16 -36.43
C ASP A 3 13.10 -2.50 -35.72
N GLU A 4 14.34 -3.00 -35.74
CA GLU A 4 14.67 -4.36 -35.28
C GLU A 4 15.30 -4.42 -33.87
N LEU A 5 15.63 -3.27 -33.27
CA LEU A 5 16.29 -3.21 -31.94
C LEU A 5 15.33 -3.06 -30.75
N VAL A 6 14.02 -3.08 -30.97
CA VAL A 6 13.00 -3.01 -29.88
C VAL A 6 12.54 -4.40 -29.42
N ARG A 7 13.07 -5.47 -30.02
CA ARG A 7 12.85 -6.84 -29.58
C ARG A 7 14.12 -7.32 -28.89
N ILE A 8 14.19 -7.27 -27.56
CA ILE A 8 14.95 -8.18 -26.66
C ILE A 8 14.83 -7.65 -25.22
N ARG A 9 14.24 -8.48 -24.34
CA ARG A 9 14.34 -8.53 -22.85
C ARG A 9 13.74 -7.34 -22.08
N ASP A 10 12.84 -7.48 -21.12
CA ASP A 10 12.57 -8.56 -20.17
C ASP A 10 11.08 -8.50 -19.77
N GLY A 11 10.41 -9.64 -19.63
CA GLY A 11 8.98 -9.78 -19.37
C GLY A 11 8.56 -9.44 -17.94
N ARG A 12 9.13 -8.39 -17.35
CA ARG A 12 8.78 -7.88 -16.02
C ARG A 12 8.38 -6.43 -16.19
N GLY A 13 7.08 -6.20 -16.04
CA GLY A 13 6.42 -4.93 -16.32
C GLY A 13 7.06 -3.77 -15.54
N ILE A 14 7.76 -2.90 -16.26
CA ILE A 14 7.82 -1.49 -15.94
C ILE A 14 7.20 -0.79 -17.14
N CYS A 15 5.99 -0.29 -16.91
CA CYS A 15 5.08 0.41 -17.82
C CYS A 15 5.77 1.06 -19.04
N ARG A 16 5.72 0.40 -20.21
CA ARG A 16 6.45 0.88 -21.41
C ARG A 16 5.62 1.64 -22.44
N ARG A 17 4.28 1.55 -22.50
CA ARG A 17 3.38 2.47 -23.27
C ARG A 17 1.92 2.37 -22.79
N ARG A 18 1.37 3.51 -22.33
CA ARG A 18 0.01 3.85 -21.79
C ARG A 18 0.00 4.07 -20.28
N ASN A 19 -0.48 5.25 -19.86
CA ASN A 19 -0.54 5.68 -18.45
C ASN A 19 -1.65 4.92 -17.71
N CYS A 20 -1.35 4.46 -16.51
CA CYS A 20 -2.32 3.93 -15.56
C CYS A 20 -2.37 4.88 -14.36
N SER A 21 -3.58 5.11 -13.84
CA SER A 21 -3.80 5.91 -12.64
C SER A 21 -4.74 5.16 -11.72
N ASN A 22 -4.28 4.85 -10.51
CA ASN A 22 -5.06 4.23 -9.45
C ASN A 22 -4.79 4.98 -8.15
N ALA A 23 -5.71 4.85 -7.20
CA ALA A 23 -5.51 5.25 -5.81
C ALA A 23 -5.29 4.01 -4.94
N LEU A 24 -4.49 4.16 -3.89
CA LEU A 24 -4.30 3.16 -2.84
C LEU A 24 -4.52 3.86 -1.50
N TRP A 25 -5.33 3.25 -0.64
CA TRP A 25 -5.67 3.75 0.68
C TRP A 25 -5.46 2.67 1.74
N PRO A 26 -4.95 3.00 2.94
CA PRO A 26 -4.79 2.02 3.99
C PRO A 26 -6.12 1.75 4.71
N LYS A 27 -6.38 0.49 5.09
CA LYS A 27 -7.56 0.13 5.91
C LYS A 27 -7.49 0.74 7.32
N THR A 28 -6.27 0.95 7.82
CA THR A 28 -5.99 1.37 9.20
C THR A 28 -4.97 2.50 9.25
N VAL A 29 -4.97 3.29 10.32
CA VAL A 29 -4.00 4.38 10.50
C VAL A 29 -2.56 3.84 10.45
N ILE A 30 -1.68 4.55 9.71
CA ILE A 30 -0.29 4.19 9.54
C ILE A 30 0.62 5.03 10.43
N ALA A 31 1.49 4.36 11.19
CA ALA A 31 2.47 4.99 12.08
C ALA A 31 3.60 5.65 11.26
N THR A 32 3.41 6.90 10.87
CA THR A 32 4.39 7.72 10.14
C THR A 32 4.83 8.93 10.97
N ALA A 33 5.92 9.57 10.58
CA ALA A 33 6.33 10.85 11.16
C ALA A 33 5.26 11.94 11.02
N ALA A 34 4.40 11.88 9.99
CA ALA A 34 3.29 12.82 9.83
C ALA A 34 2.25 12.67 10.95
N LEU A 35 1.99 11.44 11.42
CA LEU A 35 1.11 11.22 12.58
C LEU A 35 1.66 11.92 13.83
N MET A 36 2.98 11.89 14.03
CA MET A 36 3.66 12.58 15.13
C MET A 36 3.59 14.11 14.99
N ALA A 37 3.62 14.63 13.77
CA ALA A 37 3.47 16.07 13.53
C ALA A 37 2.05 16.57 13.83
N ILE A 38 1.04 15.73 13.61
CA ILE A 38 -0.37 16.02 13.91
C ILE A 38 -0.63 15.88 15.42
N LEU A 39 -0.20 14.77 16.01
CA LEU A 39 -0.32 14.48 17.44
C LEU A 39 0.82 15.16 18.18
N LYS A 40 0.65 16.43 18.55
CA LYS A 40 1.72 17.21 19.22
C LYS A 40 2.06 16.73 20.63
N ASP A 41 1.18 15.95 21.26
CA ASP A 41 1.34 15.41 22.60
C ASP A 41 2.03 14.03 22.56
N PRO A 42 3.21 13.85 23.20
CA PRO A 42 3.91 12.58 23.28
C PRO A 42 3.06 11.41 23.80
N GLN A 43 2.17 11.67 24.77
CA GLN A 43 1.30 10.63 25.34
C GLN A 43 0.26 10.18 24.32
N ALA A 44 -0.31 11.13 23.56
CA ALA A 44 -1.24 10.83 22.48
C ALA A 44 -0.57 10.09 21.31
N ILE A 45 0.70 10.41 21.00
CA ILE A 45 1.49 9.67 20.01
C ILE A 45 1.63 8.22 20.44
N GLU A 46 2.12 7.96 21.64
CA GLU A 46 2.33 6.61 22.16
C GLU A 46 1.01 5.82 22.21
N SER A 47 -0.04 6.42 22.76
CA SER A 47 -1.34 5.76 22.90
C SER A 47 -1.99 5.45 21.56
N THR A 48 -1.75 6.25 20.52
CA THR A 48 -2.33 6.03 19.17
C THR A 48 -1.49 5.04 18.37
N THR A 49 -0.17 5.12 18.48
CA THR A 49 0.78 4.36 17.65
C THR A 49 0.65 2.86 17.86
N LYS A 50 0.34 2.41 19.08
CA LYS A 50 0.07 0.98 19.39
C LYS A 50 -1.16 0.40 18.66
N HIS A 51 -2.07 1.25 18.18
CA HIS A 51 -3.26 0.88 17.40
C HIS A 51 -3.07 1.07 15.89
N CYS A 52 -1.86 1.39 15.44
CA CYS A 52 -1.53 1.65 14.04
C CYS A 52 -0.79 0.47 13.41
N ARG A 53 -0.73 0.49 12.08
CA ARG A 53 0.15 -0.39 11.30
C ARG A 53 1.43 0.31 10.84
N LEU A 54 2.41 -0.50 10.50
CA LEU A 54 3.67 -0.11 9.90
C LEU A 54 3.46 0.30 8.43
N PRO A 55 4.23 1.27 7.91
CA PRO A 55 4.15 1.69 6.51
C PRO A 55 4.41 0.59 5.48
N SER A 56 5.04 -0.51 5.88
CA SER A 56 5.34 -1.65 5.00
C SER A 56 4.09 -2.28 4.38
N ILE A 57 2.93 -2.24 5.04
CA ILE A 57 1.69 -2.81 4.45
C ILE A 57 1.27 -2.07 3.17
N VAL A 58 1.36 -0.75 3.18
CA VAL A 58 1.04 0.09 2.01
C VAL A 58 2.10 -0.08 0.94
N ALA A 59 3.37 -0.25 1.32
CA ALA A 59 4.46 -0.50 0.38
C ALA A 59 4.28 -1.83 -0.36
N ASP A 60 3.93 -2.91 0.36
CA ASP A 60 3.71 -4.23 -0.23
C ASP A 60 2.47 -4.23 -1.14
N ALA A 61 1.38 -3.59 -0.71
CA ALA A 61 0.19 -3.43 -1.55
C ALA A 61 0.49 -2.61 -2.83
N ALA A 62 1.26 -1.52 -2.71
CA ALA A 62 1.68 -0.72 -3.86
C ALA A 62 2.55 -1.53 -4.82
N TYR A 63 3.47 -2.34 -4.29
CA TYR A 63 4.31 -3.22 -5.09
C TYR A 63 3.46 -4.18 -5.94
N GLU A 64 2.44 -4.79 -5.33
CA GLU A 64 1.52 -5.68 -6.05
C GLU A 64 0.72 -4.98 -7.15
N ILE A 65 0.31 -3.73 -6.94
CA ILE A 65 -0.37 -2.93 -7.97
C ILE A 65 0.59 -2.61 -9.12
N LEU A 66 1.84 -2.24 -8.82
CA LEU A 66 2.85 -1.86 -9.80
C LEU A 66 3.30 -3.02 -10.71
N LEU A 67 3.14 -4.27 -10.25
CA LEU A 67 3.40 -5.45 -11.06
C LEU A 67 2.29 -5.78 -12.08
N LYS A 68 1.09 -5.20 -11.95
CA LYS A 68 -0.03 -5.45 -12.86
C LYS A 68 0.20 -4.77 -14.22
N ASP A 69 -0.42 -5.30 -15.28
CA ASP A 69 -0.41 -4.62 -16.58
C ASP A 69 -1.18 -3.30 -16.50
N SER A 70 -0.45 -2.20 -16.74
CA SER A 70 -0.97 -0.83 -16.86
C SER A 70 -2.17 -0.66 -17.79
N ARG A 71 -2.36 -1.57 -18.76
CA ARG A 71 -3.47 -1.51 -19.73
C ARG A 71 -4.79 -2.02 -19.16
N GLU A 72 -4.72 -2.87 -18.14
CA GLU A 72 -5.87 -3.54 -17.55
C GLU A 72 -6.17 -2.99 -16.14
N CYS A 73 -5.15 -2.52 -15.44
CA CYS A 73 -5.25 -2.02 -14.07
C CYS A 73 -5.19 -0.50 -14.04
N THR A 74 -6.30 0.20 -14.32
CA THR A 74 -6.38 1.68 -14.23
C THR A 74 -7.77 2.12 -13.78
N GLY A 75 -7.89 3.23 -13.05
CA GLY A 75 -9.14 3.79 -12.55
C GLY A 75 -9.69 3.16 -11.28
N HIS A 76 -8.85 2.45 -10.51
CA HIS A 76 -9.27 1.72 -9.32
C HIS A 76 -8.92 2.49 -8.04
N PHE A 77 -9.71 2.24 -6.99
CA PHE A 77 -9.45 2.66 -5.61
C PHE A 77 -9.20 1.40 -4.79
N PHE A 78 -7.94 1.15 -4.46
CA PHE A 78 -7.52 -0.05 -3.75
C PHE A 78 -7.42 0.20 -2.25
N ILE A 79 -7.72 -0.84 -1.48
CA ILE A 79 -7.38 -0.93 -0.07
C ILE A 79 -6.18 -1.88 0.08
N ASP A 80 -5.23 -1.50 0.94
CA ASP A 80 -4.00 -2.26 1.17
C ASP A 80 -4.25 -3.72 1.58
N GLU A 81 -5.14 -3.96 2.56
CA GLU A 81 -5.52 -5.29 3.00
C GLU A 81 -6.14 -6.12 1.88
N ASP A 82 -7.05 -5.54 1.09
CA ASP A 82 -7.78 -6.28 0.06
C ASP A 82 -6.83 -6.78 -1.02
N ILE A 83 -5.88 -5.93 -1.45
CA ILE A 83 -4.82 -6.32 -2.39
C ILE A 83 -3.98 -7.49 -1.85
N LEU A 84 -3.62 -7.44 -0.56
CA LEU A 84 -2.78 -8.47 0.06
C LEU A 84 -3.58 -9.76 0.32
N ARG A 85 -4.87 -9.66 0.68
CA ARG A 85 -5.77 -10.82 0.81
C ARG A 85 -5.98 -11.53 -0.51
N ASP A 86 -6.14 -10.79 -1.61
CA ASP A 86 -6.21 -11.35 -2.96
C ASP A 86 -4.93 -12.12 -3.34
N LYS A 87 -3.80 -11.80 -2.72
CA LYS A 87 -2.52 -12.50 -2.87
C LYS A 87 -2.34 -13.67 -1.89
N GLY A 88 -3.34 -13.95 -1.06
CA GLY A 88 -3.33 -15.04 -0.10
C GLY A 88 -2.73 -14.67 1.25
N VAL A 89 -2.44 -13.40 1.53
CA VAL A 89 -2.04 -12.96 2.87
C VAL A 89 -3.25 -13.03 3.79
N THR A 90 -3.16 -13.86 4.82
CA THR A 90 -4.23 -14.06 5.81
C THR A 90 -3.86 -13.50 7.19
N ASP A 91 -2.56 -13.49 7.50
CA ASP A 91 -2.02 -12.90 8.72
C ASP A 91 -1.40 -11.53 8.44
N PHE A 92 -1.89 -10.51 9.14
CA PHE A 92 -1.44 -9.13 9.05
C PHE A 92 -0.75 -8.66 10.34
N SER A 93 -0.53 -9.57 11.30
CA SER A 93 0.00 -9.24 12.62
C SER A 93 1.40 -8.63 12.55
N HIS A 94 2.22 -9.01 11.57
CA HIS A 94 3.56 -8.44 11.35
C HIS A 94 3.54 -7.00 10.84
N TYR A 95 2.40 -6.53 10.33
CA TYR A 95 2.23 -5.12 10.00
C TYR A 95 1.73 -4.30 11.19
N ALA A 96 1.29 -4.89 12.29
CA ALA A 96 0.87 -4.13 13.46
C ALA A 96 2.10 -3.61 14.23
N VAL A 97 2.06 -2.34 14.66
CA VAL A 97 3.12 -1.81 15.53
C VAL A 97 3.16 -2.54 16.88
N SER A 98 1.98 -2.89 17.41
CA SER A 98 1.85 -3.69 18.64
C SER A 98 0.83 -4.81 18.43
N PRO A 99 1.28 -6.02 18.01
CA PRO A 99 0.39 -7.15 17.73
C PRO A 99 -0.54 -7.48 18.91
N GLY A 100 -1.80 -7.78 18.60
CA GLY A 100 -2.84 -8.09 19.59
C GLY A 100 -3.63 -6.88 20.09
N ASN A 101 -3.22 -5.65 19.79
CA ASN A 101 -4.04 -4.46 20.05
C ASN A 101 -5.11 -4.29 18.97
N PRO A 102 -6.31 -3.78 19.31
CA PRO A 102 -7.29 -3.41 18.29
C PRO A 102 -6.73 -2.31 17.41
N LEU A 103 -6.89 -2.44 16.10
CA LEU A 103 -6.40 -1.43 15.16
C LEU A 103 -7.42 -0.30 14.98
N LYS A 104 -6.93 0.91 14.75
CA LYS A 104 -7.76 2.06 14.43
C LYS A 104 -7.97 2.11 12.92
N GLU A 105 -9.22 2.03 12.48
CA GLU A 105 -9.59 2.22 11.07
C GLU A 105 -9.18 3.60 10.60
N ASP A 106 -8.75 3.68 9.34
CA ASP A 106 -8.40 4.96 8.74
C ASP A 106 -9.66 5.74 8.31
N PHE A 107 -9.48 7.02 8.05
CA PHE A 107 -10.57 7.88 7.62
C PHE A 107 -11.17 7.41 6.28
N PHE A 108 -12.47 7.69 6.11
CA PHE A 108 -13.24 7.49 4.87
C PHE A 108 -13.57 6.03 4.52
N LEU A 109 -13.49 5.14 5.50
CA LEU A 109 -13.92 3.75 5.39
C LEU A 109 -15.09 3.53 6.35
N ASP A 110 -16.18 2.91 5.86
CA ASP A 110 -17.40 2.57 6.60
C ASP A 110 -17.58 1.04 6.67
#